data_AF-A0A562IET5-F1
#
_entry.id   AF-A0A562IET5-F1
#
_cell.length_a   1.000
_cell.length_b   1.000
_cell.length_c   1.000
_cell.angle_alpha   90.00
_cell.angle_beta   90.00
_cell.angle_gamma   90.00
#
_symmetry.space_group_name_H-M   'P 1'
#
loop_
_entity.id
_entity.type
_entity.pdbx_description
1 polymer ?
#
loop_
_entity_poly.entity_id
_entity_poly.type
_entity_poly.pdbx_seq_one_letter_code
_entity_poly.pdbx_strand_id
1 'polypeptide(L)'
;MPVSSVATPTVTEALLTAGRPTGEIAHKGVKAPVQATRRWHTERTNARHNALNPLQRCHERKEDVANAHFNLADAIVTIRSLIRQAWFLYRWDTRPTRRP
;
A
#
# COMPACT_ATOMS: atom_id res chain seq x y z
N MET A 1 23.18 3.70 44.53
CA MET A 1 21.97 2.88 44.52
C MET A 1 20.79 3.75 44.12
N PRO A 2 20.29 3.70 42.86
CA PRO A 2 18.98 4.26 42.52
C PRO A 2 17.95 3.14 42.40
N VAL A 3 16.82 3.32 43.08
CA VAL A 3 15.63 2.46 43.01
C VAL A 3 14.83 2.82 41.76
N SER A 4 14.76 1.90 40.79
CA SER A 4 13.89 2.03 39.62
C SER A 4 12.44 1.71 40.01
N SER A 5 11.57 2.73 39.93
CA SER A 5 10.12 2.57 39.98
C SER A 5 9.65 1.93 38.67
N VAL A 6 9.11 0.70 38.75
CA VAL A 6 8.48 0.03 37.61
C VAL A 6 7.05 0.56 37.50
N ALA A 7 6.80 1.42 36.50
CA ALA A 7 5.45 1.83 36.15
C ALA A 7 4.68 0.63 35.58
N THR A 8 3.53 0.30 36.15
CA THR A 8 2.62 -0.72 35.61
C THR A 8 1.94 -0.18 34.35
N PRO A 9 2.03 -0.87 33.19
CA PRO A 9 1.42 -0.41 31.96
C PRO A 9 -0.12 -0.40 32.09
N THR A 10 -0.76 0.67 31.62
CA THR A 10 -2.22 0.74 31.52
C THR A 10 -2.77 -0.36 30.60
N VAL A 11 -4.01 -0.80 30.85
CA VAL A 11 -4.67 -1.89 30.09
C VAL A 11 -4.58 -1.69 28.57
N THR A 12 -4.66 -0.45 28.09
CA THR A 12 -4.53 -0.11 26.67
C THR A 12 -3.12 -0.38 26.13
N GLU A 13 -2.06 -0.08 26.88
CA GLU A 13 -0.68 -0.39 26.48
C GLU A 13 -0.39 -1.89 26.49
N ALA A 14 -0.97 -2.61 27.46
CA ALA A 14 -0.87 -4.07 27.51
C ALA A 14 -1.55 -4.72 26.29
N LEU A 15 -2.73 -4.23 25.89
CA LEU A 15 -3.45 -4.72 24.71
C LEU A 15 -2.73 -4.36 23.40
N LEU A 16 -2.18 -3.15 23.28
CA LEU A 16 -1.36 -2.74 22.13
C LEU A 16 -0.06 -3.56 22.03
N THR A 17 0.53 -3.93 23.16
CA THR A 17 1.73 -4.77 23.20
C THR A 17 1.40 -6.22 22.85
N ALA A 18 0.29 -6.76 23.37
CA ALA A 18 -0.16 -8.13 23.09
C ALA A 18 -0.64 -8.31 21.64
N GLY A 19 -1.25 -7.28 21.05
CA GLY A 19 -1.70 -7.27 19.65
C GLY A 19 -0.65 -6.79 18.65
N ARG A 20 0.57 -6.46 19.11
CA ARG A 20 1.62 -5.95 18.23
C ARG A 20 2.02 -7.06 17.25
N PRO A 21 1.89 -6.85 15.93
CA PRO A 21 2.42 -7.82 14.98
C PRO A 21 3.94 -7.90 15.17
N THR A 22 4.42 -9.04 15.65
CA THR A 22 5.84 -9.35 15.71
C THR A 22 6.33 -9.45 14.27
N GLY A 23 7.20 -8.52 13.87
CA GLY A 23 7.79 -8.51 12.53
C GLY A 23 8.76 -9.69 12.38
N GLU A 24 8.25 -10.86 12.04
CA GLU A 24 9.09 -11.99 11.65
C GLU A 24 9.59 -11.76 10.22
N ILE A 25 10.81 -11.25 10.11
CA ILE A 25 11.52 -11.20 8.83
C ILE A 25 11.92 -12.63 8.47
N ALA A 26 11.47 -13.11 7.32
CA ALA A 26 11.82 -14.45 6.85
C ALA A 26 13.34 -14.64 6.79
N HIS A 27 13.85 -15.66 7.49
CA HIS A 27 15.27 -15.99 7.48
C HIS A 27 15.71 -16.52 6.10
N LYS A 28 16.84 -16.01 5.60
CA LYS A 28 17.39 -16.36 4.27
C LYS A 28 17.59 -17.88 4.15
N GLY A 29 16.93 -18.50 3.18
CA GLY A 29 16.99 -19.96 2.93
C GLY A 29 15.86 -20.77 3.56
N VAL A 30 15.07 -20.20 4.47
CA VAL A 30 13.86 -20.82 5.03
C VAL A 30 12.65 -20.23 4.34
N LYS A 31 11.80 -21.09 3.77
CA LYS A 31 10.59 -20.68 3.06
C LYS A 31 9.64 -19.98 4.04
N ALA A 32 9.45 -18.67 3.88
CA ALA A 32 8.50 -17.90 4.68
C ALA A 32 7.12 -18.58 4.68
N PRO A 33 6.46 -18.71 5.85
CA PRO A 33 5.18 -19.42 5.96
C PRO A 33 4.09 -18.82 5.06
N VAL A 34 4.12 -17.50 4.84
CA VAL A 34 3.40 -16.85 3.74
C VAL A 34 4.34 -16.66 2.54
N GLN A 35 4.27 -17.57 1.59
CA GLN A 35 4.88 -17.32 0.29
C GLN A 35 3.99 -16.38 -0.51
N ALA A 36 4.36 -15.11 -0.51
CA ALA A 36 3.76 -14.12 -1.41
C ALA A 36 4.24 -14.36 -2.84
N THR A 37 3.71 -15.38 -3.51
CA THR A 37 3.98 -15.65 -4.94
C THR A 37 3.56 -14.47 -5.83
N ARG A 38 2.67 -13.60 -5.32
CA ARG A 38 2.27 -12.36 -5.98
C ARG A 38 2.82 -11.18 -5.20
N ARG A 39 3.46 -10.23 -5.91
CA ARG A 39 3.93 -8.95 -5.37
C ARG A 39 2.95 -8.38 -4.34
N TRP A 40 3.46 -7.92 -3.21
CA TRP A 40 2.66 -7.34 -2.14
C TRP A 40 1.82 -6.18 -2.65
N HIS A 41 0.72 -5.85 -1.99
CA HIS A 41 -0.16 -4.76 -2.44
C HIS A 41 0.63 -3.44 -2.58
N THR A 42 1.50 -3.13 -1.60
CA THR A 42 2.43 -1.99 -1.63
C THR A 42 3.36 -2.01 -2.84
N GLU A 43 3.96 -3.17 -3.16
CA GLU A 43 4.82 -3.33 -4.33
C GLU A 43 4.07 -3.16 -5.66
N ARG A 44 2.79 -3.54 -5.67
CA ARG A 44 1.91 -3.41 -6.84
C ARG A 44 1.49 -1.95 -7.06
N THR A 45 1.23 -1.22 -5.99
CA THR A 45 0.97 0.22 -6.02
C THR A 45 2.24 0.96 -6.47
N ASN A 46 3.39 0.63 -5.90
CA ASN A 46 4.68 1.18 -6.30
C ASN A 46 4.99 0.90 -7.79
N ALA A 47 4.69 -0.30 -8.29
CA ALA A 47 4.84 -0.62 -9.72
C ALA A 47 3.90 0.18 -10.63
N ARG A 48 2.69 0.54 -10.17
CA ARG A 48 1.76 1.41 -10.92
C ARG A 48 2.22 2.85 -10.94
N HIS A 49 2.76 3.35 -9.83
CA HIS A 49 3.37 4.69 -9.78
C HIS A 49 4.61 4.76 -10.67
N ASN A 50 5.46 3.72 -10.69
CA ASN A 50 6.62 3.64 -11.57
C ASN A 50 6.27 3.52 -13.07
N ALA A 51 5.06 3.07 -13.42
CA ALA A 51 4.61 3.05 -14.81
C ALA A 51 4.25 4.46 -15.35
N LEU A 52 4.13 5.45 -14.47
CA LEU A 52 3.99 6.85 -14.84
C LEU A 52 5.40 7.46 -14.87
N ASN A 53 6.04 7.41 -16.05
CA ASN A 53 7.38 7.97 -16.28
C ASN A 53 7.64 9.39 -15.70
N PRO A 54 6.65 10.30 -15.62
CA PRO A 54 6.82 11.58 -14.95
C PRO A 54 7.05 11.47 -13.43
N LEU A 55 6.46 10.47 -12.78
CA LEU A 55 6.61 10.23 -11.33
C LEU A 55 7.92 9.53 -10.98
N GLN A 56 8.41 8.69 -11.89
CA GLN A 56 9.67 7.98 -11.69
C GLN A 56 10.89 8.92 -11.64
N ARG A 57 10.75 10.12 -12.22
CA ARG A 57 11.77 11.18 -12.27
C ARG A 57 11.22 12.49 -11.71
N CYS A 58 10.42 12.45 -10.64
CA CYS A 58 10.05 13.67 -9.92
C CYS A 58 11.32 14.41 -9.48
N HIS A 59 11.71 15.44 -10.24
CA HIS A 59 12.83 16.32 -9.92
C HIS A 59 12.41 17.45 -8.96
N GLU A 60 11.13 17.49 -8.58
CA GLU A 60 10.57 18.46 -7.64
C GLU A 60 11.06 18.17 -6.22
N ARG A 61 11.69 19.18 -5.60
CA ARG A 61 12.23 19.09 -4.23
C ARG A 61 11.20 19.44 -3.16
N LYS A 62 10.04 19.98 -3.56
CA LYS A 62 8.95 20.37 -2.66
C LYS A 62 8.04 19.18 -2.39
N GLU A 63 7.89 18.85 -1.12
CA GLU A 63 7.05 17.75 -0.65
C GLU A 63 5.59 17.90 -1.08
N ASP A 64 5.02 19.10 -1.00
CA ASP A 64 3.63 19.36 -1.39
C ASP A 64 3.36 19.03 -2.86
N VAL A 65 4.32 19.38 -3.74
CA VAL A 65 4.21 19.11 -5.17
C VAL A 65 4.32 17.61 -5.43
N ALA A 66 5.23 16.92 -4.74
CA ALA A 66 5.34 15.47 -4.83
C ALA A 66 4.05 14.77 -4.35
N ASN A 67 3.50 15.19 -3.21
CA ASN A 67 2.25 14.67 -2.67
C ASN A 67 1.07 14.92 -3.60
N ALA A 68 0.96 16.12 -4.21
CA ALA A 68 -0.06 16.40 -5.21
C ALA A 68 0.04 15.47 -6.43
N HIS A 69 1.26 15.16 -6.88
CA HIS A 69 1.50 14.23 -7.98
C HIS A 69 1.14 12.79 -7.61
N PHE A 70 1.47 12.33 -6.40
CA PHE A 70 1.04 11.01 -5.91
C PHE A 70 -0.49 10.91 -5.81
N ASN A 71 -1.16 11.96 -5.30
CA ASN A 71 -2.61 12.01 -5.22
C ASN A 71 -3.27 11.97 -6.61
N LEU A 72 -2.72 12.69 -7.59
CA LEU A 72 -3.20 12.65 -8.97
C LEU A 72 -3.03 11.24 -9.57
N ALA A 73 -1.89 10.59 -9.33
CA ALA A 73 -1.64 9.23 -9.78
C ALA A 73 -2.66 8.23 -9.22
N ASP A 74 -2.93 8.33 -7.92
CA ASP A 74 -3.89 7.47 -7.23
C ASP A 74 -5.32 7.69 -7.72
N ALA A 75 -5.71 8.94 -8.01
CA ALA A 75 -6.99 9.24 -8.64
C ALA A 75 -7.13 8.55 -10.01
N ILE A 76 -6.13 8.67 -10.88
CA ILE A 76 -6.14 8.03 -12.21
C ILE A 76 -6.21 6.51 -12.10
N VAL A 77 -5.43 5.90 -11.20
CA VAL A 77 -5.43 4.45 -10.96
C VAL A 77 -6.80 3.99 -10.47
N THR A 78 -7.42 4.76 -9.56
CA THR A 78 -8.75 4.47 -9.01
C THR A 78 -9.82 4.51 -10.09
N ILE A 79 -9.85 5.57 -10.91
CA ILE A 79 -10.79 5.69 -12.03
C ILE A 79 -10.62 4.51 -13.01
N ARG A 80 -9.39 4.16 -13.38
CA ARG A 80 -9.12 3.00 -14.26
C ARG A 80 -9.56 1.68 -13.64
N SER A 81 -9.45 1.53 -12.33
CA SER A 81 -9.95 0.35 -11.61
C SER A 81 -11.48 0.31 -11.65
N LEU A 82 -12.14 1.43 -11.36
CA LEU A 82 -13.59 1.55 -11.41
C LEU A 82 -14.15 1.27 -12.80
N ILE A 83 -13.53 1.78 -13.86
CA ILE A 83 -13.93 1.49 -15.25
C ILE A 83 -13.84 -0.02 -15.53
N ARG A 84 -12.76 -0.68 -15.09
CA ARG A 84 -12.62 -2.13 -15.27
C ARG A 84 -13.66 -2.92 -14.48
N GLN A 85 -13.96 -2.52 -13.25
CA GLN A 85 -14.99 -3.16 -12.43
C GLN A 85 -16.37 -2.94 -13.01
N ALA A 86 -16.69 -1.72 -13.45
CA ALA A 86 -17.94 -1.38 -14.10
C ALA A 86 -18.15 -2.21 -15.39
N TRP A 87 -17.07 -2.52 -16.12
CA TRP A 87 -17.12 -3.38 -17.29
C TRP A 87 -17.59 -4.82 -16.97
N PHE A 88 -17.39 -5.30 -15.75
CA PHE A 88 -17.89 -6.62 -15.32
C PHE A 88 -19.26 -6.57 -14.65
N LEU A 89 -19.52 -5.51 -13.88
CA LEU A 89 -20.74 -5.39 -13.08
C LEU A 89 -21.92 -4.85 -13.89
N TYR A 90 -21.66 -3.98 -14.87
CA TYR A 90 -22.69 -3.26 -15.60
C TYR A 90 -22.56 -3.50 -17.11
N ARG A 91 -23.71 -3.70 -17.76
CA ARG A 91 -23.87 -3.79 -19.22
C ARG A 91 -24.74 -2.61 -19.65
N TRP A 92 -24.17 -1.66 -20.38
CA TRP A 92 -24.86 -0.48 -20.91
C TRP A 92 -24.67 -0.38 -22.42
N ASP A 93 -25.60 0.27 -23.12
CA ASP A 93 -25.75 0.17 -24.58
C ASP A 93 -24.58 0.77 -25.38
N THR A 94 -23.96 1.84 -24.89
CA THR A 94 -22.80 2.50 -25.55
C THR A 94 -21.44 1.93 -25.13
N ARG A 95 -21.41 0.71 -24.60
CA ARG A 95 -20.17 0.11 -24.10
C ARG A 95 -19.20 -0.19 -25.25
N PRO A 96 -17.93 0.27 -25.18
CA PRO A 96 -16.94 -0.04 -26.19
C PRO A 96 -16.63 -1.55 -26.24
N THR A 97 -16.50 -2.07 -27.47
CA THR A 97 -16.32 -3.49 -27.77
C THR A 97 -15.03 -4.06 -27.19
N ARG A 98 -13.98 -3.24 -27.09
CA ARG A 98 -12.68 -3.64 -26.54
C ARG A 98 -12.63 -3.39 -25.03
N ARG A 99 -12.23 -4.44 -24.29
CA ARG A 99 -11.96 -4.35 -22.86
C ARG A 99 -10.74 -3.45 -22.55
N PRO A 100 -10.82 -2.56 -21.54
CA PRO A 100 -9.73 -1.67 -21.13
C PRO A 100 -8.67 -2.30 -20.20
#